data_AF-A0A948KI14-F1
#
_entry.id   AF-A0A948KI14-F1
#
_cell.length_a   1.000
_cell.length_b   1.000
_cell.length_c   1.000
_cell.angle_alpha   90.00
_cell.angle_beta   90.00
_cell.angle_gamma   90.00
#
_symmetry.space_group_name_H-M   'P 1'
#
loop_
_entity.id
_entity.type
_entity.pdbx_description
1 polymer ?
#
loop_
_entity_poly.entity_id
_entity_poly.type
_entity_poly.pdbx_seq_one_letter_code
_entity_poly.pdbx_strand_id
1 'polypeptide(L)'
;MPIISTSSVTQRSSLGRLVNQSTMLLMVSIGSIILVLALLILFHQNANATKGYMLRTLERERSYLLLEEEVLKMQVAKAQALEQLEGENQIQAMLPIKNPIYTEGDSTVAQE
;
A
#
# COMPACT_ATOMS: atom_id res chain seq x y z
N MET A 1 -63.28 5.26 -61.40
CA MET A 1 -62.02 4.48 -61.40
C MET A 1 -60.85 5.43 -61.62
N PRO A 2 -59.67 5.28 -60.99
CA PRO A 2 -59.28 4.43 -59.86
C PRO A 2 -58.94 5.25 -58.59
N ILE A 3 -59.23 4.68 -57.41
CA ILE A 3 -58.76 5.17 -56.10
C ILE A 3 -57.61 4.24 -55.72
N ILE A 4 -56.38 4.58 -56.09
CA ILE A 4 -55.21 3.74 -55.79
C ILE A 4 -54.08 4.65 -55.26
N SER A 5 -53.55 4.29 -54.08
CA SER A 5 -52.20 4.61 -53.57
C SER A 5 -51.96 5.81 -52.63
N THR A 6 -52.92 6.30 -51.85
CA THR A 6 -52.57 7.22 -50.73
C THR A 6 -52.11 6.45 -49.47
N SER A 7 -52.70 5.29 -49.19
CA SER A 7 -52.42 4.49 -47.99
C SER A 7 -50.99 3.93 -47.93
N SER A 8 -50.41 3.52 -49.07
CA SER A 8 -49.06 2.94 -49.13
C SER A 8 -47.95 3.98 -48.89
N VAL A 9 -48.16 5.23 -49.31
CA VAL A 9 -47.21 6.34 -49.10
C VAL A 9 -47.20 6.77 -47.63
N THR A 10 -48.37 6.86 -47.00
CA THR A 10 -48.50 7.22 -45.58
C THR A 10 -47.88 6.16 -44.67
N GLN A 11 -48.10 4.87 -44.97
CA GLN A 11 -47.50 3.74 -44.23
C GLN A 11 -45.97 3.79 -44.24
N ARG A 12 -45.35 4.00 -45.41
CA ARG A 12 -43.89 4.11 -45.57
C ARG A 12 -43.29 5.27 -44.78
N SER A 13 -43.96 6.43 -44.75
CA SER A 13 -43.49 7.58 -43.96
C SER A 13 -43.56 7.32 -42.44
N SER A 14 -44.59 6.60 -41.98
CA SER A 14 -44.72 6.23 -40.55
C SER A 14 -43.66 5.21 -40.13
N LEU A 15 -43.32 4.27 -41.02
CA LEU A 15 -42.27 3.28 -40.79
C LEU A 15 -40.90 3.95 -40.66
N GLY A 16 -40.59 4.90 -41.54
CA GLY A 16 -39.34 5.67 -41.47
C GLY A 16 -39.22 6.52 -40.21
N ARG A 17 -40.32 7.11 -39.73
CA ARG A 17 -40.35 7.84 -38.45
C ARG A 17 -40.12 6.91 -37.26
N LEU A 18 -40.75 5.74 -37.27
CA LEU A 18 -40.60 4.73 -36.21
C LEU A 18 -39.15 4.22 -36.14
N VAL A 19 -38.56 3.89 -37.29
CA VAL A 19 -37.15 3.47 -37.39
C VAL A 19 -36.21 4.55 -36.84
N ASN A 20 -36.40 5.81 -37.25
CA ASN A 20 -35.55 6.91 -36.80
C ASN A 20 -35.68 7.17 -35.29
N GLN A 21 -36.90 7.06 -34.75
CA GLN A 21 -37.15 7.17 -33.31
C GLN A 21 -36.48 6.02 -32.53
N SER A 22 -36.55 4.79 -33.04
CA SER A 22 -35.86 3.63 -32.45
C SER A 22 -34.34 3.79 -32.51
N THR A 23 -33.78 4.28 -33.61
CA THR A 23 -32.34 4.55 -33.74
C THR A 23 -31.89 5.66 -32.79
N MET A 24 -32.67 6.73 -32.64
CA MET A 24 -32.38 7.80 -31.69
C MET A 24 -32.38 7.29 -30.24
N LEU A 25 -33.40 6.50 -29.86
CA LEU A 25 -33.46 5.90 -28.53
C LEU A 25 -32.29 4.94 -28.26
N LEU A 26 -31.90 4.15 -29.26
CA LEU A 26 -30.74 3.27 -29.18
C LEU A 26 -29.43 4.05 -29.00
N MET A 27 -29.25 5.14 -29.73
CA MET A 27 -28.06 5.98 -29.60
C MET A 27 -27.95 6.60 -28.21
N VAL A 28 -29.07 7.10 -27.67
CA VAL A 28 -29.13 7.65 -26.32
C VAL A 28 -28.90 6.57 -25.26
N SER A 29 -29.49 5.38 -25.43
CA SER A 29 -29.32 4.29 -24.46
C SER A 29 -27.87 3.81 -24.41
N ILE A 30 -27.23 3.59 -25.56
CA ILE A 30 -25.81 3.22 -25.63
C ILE A 30 -24.94 4.32 -25.02
N GLY A 31 -25.18 5.59 -25.36
CA GLY A 31 -24.45 6.72 -24.79
C GLY A 31 -24.59 6.79 -23.26
N SER A 32 -25.80 6.57 -22.73
CA SER A 32 -26.05 6.56 -21.29
C SER A 32 -25.33 5.40 -20.58
N ILE A 33 -25.30 4.21 -21.18
CA ILE A 33 -24.60 3.04 -20.64
C ILE A 33 -23.10 3.31 -20.58
N ILE A 34 -22.52 3.84 -21.67
CA ILE A 34 -21.09 4.18 -21.71
C ILE A 34 -20.75 5.22 -20.63
N LEU A 35 -21.59 6.25 -20.48
CA LEU A 35 -21.37 7.31 -19.48
C LEU A 35 -21.44 6.75 -18.05
N VAL A 36 -22.44 5.92 -17.75
CA VAL A 36 -22.57 5.25 -16.44
C VAL A 36 -21.37 4.33 -16.17
N LEU A 37 -20.95 3.54 -17.15
CA LEU A 37 -19.76 2.69 -17.02
C LEU A 37 -18.50 3.51 -16.78
N ALA A 38 -18.31 4.63 -17.50
CA ALA A 38 -17.17 5.50 -17.31
C ALA A 38 -17.14 6.09 -15.88
N LEU A 39 -18.28 6.54 -15.36
CA LEU A 39 -18.37 7.02 -13.98
C LEU A 39 -18.07 5.91 -12.96
N LEU A 40 -18.62 4.71 -13.15
CA LEU A 40 -18.35 3.57 -12.28
C LEU A 40 -16.86 3.20 -12.26
N ILE A 41 -16.22 3.16 -13.43
CA ILE A 41 -14.78 2.90 -13.55
C ILE A 41 -13.99 3.98 -12.82
N LEU A 42 -14.33 5.26 -13.00
CA LEU A 42 -13.66 6.37 -12.31
C LEU A 42 -13.81 6.26 -10.78
N PHE A 43 -15.01 5.97 -10.28
CA PHE A 43 -15.22 5.77 -8.84
C PHE A 43 -14.43 4.57 -8.31
N HIS A 44 -14.40 3.45 -9.05
CA HIS A 44 -13.65 2.28 -8.65
C HIS A 44 -12.14 2.56 -8.61
N GLN A 45 -11.60 3.18 -9.66
CA GLN A 45 -10.19 3.59 -9.74
C GLN A 45 -9.83 4.56 -8.61
N ASN A 46 -10.68 5.54 -8.33
CA ASN A 46 -10.45 6.51 -7.27
C ASN A 46 -10.46 5.84 -5.89
N ALA A 47 -11.46 4.98 -5.62
CA ALA A 47 -11.50 4.19 -4.39
C ALA A 47 -10.28 3.27 -4.25
N ASN A 48 -9.82 2.67 -5.36
CA ASN A 48 -8.65 1.80 -5.35
C ASN A 48 -7.35 2.60 -5.12
N ALA A 49 -7.24 3.81 -5.68
CA ALA A 49 -6.14 4.72 -5.42
C ALA A 49 -6.10 5.12 -3.94
N THR A 50 -7.24 5.51 -3.35
CA THR A 50 -7.32 5.82 -1.91
C THR A 50 -6.90 4.65 -1.05
N LYS A 51 -7.38 3.43 -1.36
CA LYS A 51 -6.96 2.20 -0.66
C LYS A 51 -5.46 1.94 -0.81
N GLY A 52 -4.90 2.18 -1.99
CA GLY A 52 -3.46 2.04 -2.25
C GLY A 52 -2.61 3.02 -1.43
N TYR A 53 -3.03 4.28 -1.33
CA TYR A 53 -2.36 5.26 -0.47
C TYR A 53 -2.42 4.86 1.01
N MET A 54 -3.59 4.40 1.46
CA MET A 54 -3.77 3.96 2.84
C MET A 54 -2.89 2.73 3.15
N LEU A 55 -2.82 1.76 2.24
CA LEU A 55 -1.95 0.59 2.36
C LEU A 55 -0.48 1.00 2.47
N ARG A 56 -0.01 1.90 1.60
CA ARG A 56 1.39 2.36 1.61
C ARG A 56 1.75 3.11 2.88
N THR A 57 0.80 3.83 3.48
CA THR A 57 0.98 4.46 4.80
C THR A 57 1.11 3.41 5.90
N LEU A 58 0.23 2.42 5.92
CA LEU A 58 0.27 1.32 6.88
C LEU A 58 1.56 0.48 6.75
N GLU A 59 2.04 0.25 5.53
CA GLU A 59 3.31 -0.46 5.30
C GLU A 59 4.51 0.32 5.87
N ARG A 60 4.52 1.65 5.73
CA ARG A 60 5.55 2.50 6.33
C ARG A 60 5.51 2.46 7.85
N GLU A 61 4.32 2.59 8.43
CA GLU A 61 4.13 2.52 9.88
C GLU A 61 4.55 1.16 10.43
N ARG A 62 4.15 0.07 9.77
CA ARG A 62 4.58 -1.29 10.11
C ARG A 62 6.10 -1.45 10.05
N SER A 63 6.75 -0.86 9.06
CA SER A 63 8.21 -0.93 8.92
C SER A 63 8.93 -0.15 10.01
N TYR A 64 8.38 1.01 10.40
CA TYR A 64 8.88 1.81 11.52
C TYR A 64 8.76 1.05 12.84
N LEU A 65 7.58 0.48 13.14
CA LEU A 65 7.34 -0.25 14.38
C LEU A 65 8.24 -1.49 14.52
N LEU A 66 8.53 -2.20 13.42
CA LEU A 66 9.45 -3.33 13.46
C LEU A 66 10.88 -2.93 13.75
N LEU A 67 11.33 -1.80 13.20
CA LEU A 67 12.67 -1.28 13.49
C LEU A 67 12.77 -0.87 14.96
N GLU A 68 11.74 -0.23 15.50
CA GLU A 68 11.66 0.10 16.92
C GLU A 68 11.68 -1.15 17.80
N GLU A 69 10.93 -2.19 17.45
CA GLU A 69 10.95 -3.49 18.13
C GLU A 69 12.35 -4.12 18.12
N GLU A 70 13.05 -4.11 16.98
CA GLU A 70 14.40 -4.66 16.84
C GLU A 70 15.39 -3.93 17.75
N VAL A 71 15.35 -2.60 17.75
CA VAL A 71 16.19 -1.77 18.64
C VAL A 71 15.89 -2.08 20.09
N LEU A 72 14.62 -2.21 20.47
CA LEU A 72 14.23 -2.51 21.84
C LEU A 72 14.71 -3.90 22.27
N LYS A 73 14.58 -4.91 21.42
CA LYS A 73 15.09 -6.27 21.67
C LYS A 73 16.60 -6.28 21.86
N MET A 74 17.34 -5.53 21.04
CA MET A 74 18.79 -5.39 21.21
C MET A 74 19.14 -4.77 22.57
N GLN A 75 18.41 -3.74 23.00
CA GLN A 75 18.63 -3.12 24.31
C GLN A 75 18.33 -4.08 25.47
N VAL A 76 17.25 -4.85 25.38
CA VAL A 76 16.92 -5.90 26.35
C VAL A 76 18.01 -6.96 26.40
N ALA A 77 18.47 -7.46 25.25
CA ALA A 77 19.54 -8.44 25.18
C ALA A 77 20.84 -7.92 25.78
N LYS A 78 21.17 -6.64 25.56
CA LYS A 78 22.34 -6.00 26.19
C LYS A 78 22.21 -5.92 27.70
N ALA A 79 21.06 -5.53 28.22
CA ALA A 79 20.81 -5.48 29.66
C ALA A 79 20.89 -6.89 30.28
N GLN A 80 20.29 -7.89 29.63
CA GLN A 80 20.31 -9.28 30.08
C GLN A 80 21.73 -9.89 30.04
N ALA A 81 22.52 -9.56 29.01
CA ALA A 81 23.92 -9.97 28.95
C ALA A 81 24.74 -9.33 30.07
N LEU A 82 24.49 -8.05 30.40
CA LEU A 82 25.16 -7.37 31.51
C LEU A 82 24.80 -8.00 32.87
N GLU A 83 23.52 -8.31 33.08
CA GLU A 83 23.03 -8.99 34.28
C GLU A 83 23.66 -10.39 34.43
N GLN A 84 23.78 -11.13 33.32
CA GLN A 84 24.48 -12.43 33.33
C GLN A 84 25.96 -12.29 33.70
N LEU A 85 26.65 -11.30 33.15
CA LEU A 85 28.05 -11.03 33.48
C LEU A 85 28.23 -10.63 34.95
N GLU A 86 27.34 -9.81 35.49
CA GLU A 86 27.36 -9.42 36.91
C GLU A 86 27.10 -10.62 37.85
N GLY A 87 26.24 -11.55 37.43
CA GLY A 87 25.97 -12.80 38.16
C GLY A 87 27.12 -13.82 38.13
N GLU A 88 28.14 -13.62 37.29
CA GLU A 88 29.24 -14.57 37.12
C GLU A 88 30.29 -14.41 38.24
N ASN A 89 30.53 -15.48 39.01
CA ASN A 89 31.44 -15.46 40.17
C ASN A 89 32.86 -14.96 39.84
N GLN A 90 33.33 -15.14 38.61
CA GLN A 90 34.64 -14.63 38.18
C GLN A 90 34.68 -13.10 38.10
N ILE A 91 33.60 -12.46 37.64
CA ILE A 91 33.52 -11.00 37.50
C ILE A 91 33.31 -10.34 38.87
N GLN A 92 32.51 -10.94 39.76
CA GLN A 92 32.39 -10.46 41.15
C GLN A 92 33.70 -10.52 41.93
N ALA A 93 34.58 -11.45 41.56
CA ALA A 93 35.92 -11.57 42.14
C ALA A 93 36.96 -10.61 41.51
N MET A 94 36.63 -9.91 40.42
CA MET A 94 37.54 -8.95 39.78
C MET A 94 37.61 -7.64 40.58
N LEU A 95 38.84 -7.18 40.83
CA LEU A 95 39.10 -5.88 41.45
C LEU A 95 39.13 -4.77 40.39
N PRO A 96 38.41 -3.65 40.59
CA PRO A 96 38.45 -2.53 39.66
C PRO A 96 39.84 -1.88 39.67
N ILE A 97 40.52 -1.91 38.51
CA ILE A 97 41.81 -1.24 38.32
C ILE A 97 41.57 0.27 38.15
N LYS A 98 42.12 1.08 39.06
CA LYS A 98 41.98 2.55 39.03
C LYS A 98 42.89 3.24 38.02
N ASN A 99 44.07 2.67 37.72
CA ASN A 99 45.08 3.26 36.83
C ASN A 99 45.61 2.20 35.86
N PRO A 100 44.90 1.93 34.75
CA PRO A 100 45.40 1.01 33.74
C PRO A 100 46.62 1.61 33.03
N ILE A 101 47.73 0.87 33.03
CA ILE A 101 48.95 1.21 32.29
C ILE A 101 48.84 0.51 30.93
N TYR A 102 48.71 1.29 29.87
CA TYR A 102 48.65 0.77 28.50
C TYR A 102 50.05 0.80 27.89
N THR A 103 50.51 -0.35 27.39
CA THR A 103 51.80 -0.47 26.71
C THR A 103 51.60 -0.46 25.19
N GLU A 104 52.28 0.42 24.48
CA GLU A 104 52.35 0.36 23.02
C GLU A 104 53.30 -0.76 22.60
N GLY A 105 52.75 -1.79 21.93
CA GLY A 105 53.42 -2.71 21.00
C GLY A 105 54.56 -3.61 21.49
N ASP A 106 55.59 -3.05 22.12
CA ASP A 106 56.93 -3.66 22.21
C ASP A 106 57.47 -3.86 23.64
N SER A 107 56.73 -3.50 24.69
CA SER A 107 57.17 -3.77 26.08
C SER A 107 56.39 -4.92 26.71
N THR A 108 57.07 -6.05 26.96
CA THR A 108 56.53 -7.18 27.72
C THR A 108 56.46 -6.84 29.22
N VAL A 109 55.34 -7.16 29.86
CA VAL A 109 55.07 -6.84 31.28
C VAL A 109 55.61 -7.87 32.29
N ALA A 110 56.57 -8.69 31.89
CA ALA A 110 57.22 -9.65 32.79
C ALA A 110 58.57 -9.09 33.24
N GLN A 111 58.64 -8.66 34.50
CA GLN A 111 59.90 -8.41 35.21
C GLN A 111 59.86 -9.24 36.51
N GLU A 112 60.96 -9.95 36.78
CA GLU A 112 61.12 -10.93 37.89
C GLU A 112 60.63 -10.46 39.27
#